data_AF-A0AAV4D6J4-F1
#
_entry.id   AF-A0AAV4D6J4-F1
#
_cell.length_a   1.000
_cell.length_b   1.000
_cell.length_c   1.000
_cell.angle_alpha   90.00
_cell.angle_beta   90.00
_cell.angle_gamma   90.00
#
_symmetry.space_group_name_H-M   'P 1'
#
loop_
_entity.id
_entity.type
_entity.pdbx_description
1 polymer ?
#
loop_
_entity_poly.entity_id
_entity_poly.type
_entity_poly.pdbx_seq_one_letter_code
_entity_poly.pdbx_strand_id
1 'polypeptide(L)'
;MLRISWTAKMSNIEILREAETERSLINITHRRELKFVGNGMRREGLEYFITTRMLEGKRCRGRQTYTLLDGLTSWVQTDRVTDISSATRNRIFRGE
;
A
#
# COMPACT_ATOMS: atom_id res chain seq x y z
N MET A 1 -13.44 23.04 2.88
CA MET A 1 -13.33 21.76 3.61
C MET A 1 -14.74 21.20 3.74
N LEU A 2 -14.98 19.99 3.20
CA LEU A 2 -16.30 19.36 3.23
C LEU A 2 -16.67 19.02 4.69
N ARG A 3 -17.83 19.47 5.17
CA ARG A 3 -18.33 19.15 6.53
C ARG A 3 -19.36 18.03 6.42
N ILE A 4 -19.09 16.91 7.07
CA ILE A 4 -19.95 15.72 7.06
C ILE A 4 -20.40 15.43 8.49
N SER A 5 -21.69 15.19 8.68
CA SER A 5 -22.21 14.75 9.98
C SER A 5 -21.66 13.37 10.33
N TRP A 6 -21.31 13.13 11.59
CA TRP A 6 -20.90 11.81 12.05
C TRP A 6 -22.00 10.74 11.92
N THR A 7 -23.27 11.15 11.79
CA THR A 7 -24.42 10.27 11.52
C THR A 7 -24.66 10.02 10.03
N ALA A 8 -23.94 10.71 9.14
CA ALA A 8 -24.10 10.52 7.71
C ALA A 8 -23.59 9.14 7.30
N LYS A 9 -24.47 8.31 6.74
CA LYS A 9 -24.13 6.98 6.22
C LYS A 9 -23.62 7.08 4.79
N MET A 10 -22.55 7.84 4.59
CA MET A 10 -21.91 8.00 3.28
C MET A 10 -20.69 7.10 3.18
N SER A 11 -20.47 6.55 1.99
CA SER A 11 -19.26 5.79 1.69
C SER A 11 -18.06 6.72 1.47
N ASN A 12 -16.84 6.22 1.69
CA ASN A 12 -15.62 6.96 1.37
C ASN A 12 -15.55 7.37 -0.11
N ILE A 13 -16.16 6.60 -1.01
CA ILE A 13 -16.17 6.91 -2.46
C ILE A 13 -17.03 8.14 -2.74
N GLU A 14 -18.22 8.20 -2.16
CA GLU A 14 -19.11 9.35 -2.33
C GLU A 14 -18.51 10.61 -1.72
N ILE A 15 -17.90 10.50 -0.54
CA ILE A 15 -17.21 11.61 0.12
C ILE A 15 -16.07 12.15 -0.75
N LEU A 16 -15.27 11.27 -1.36
CA LEU A 16 -14.17 11.68 -2.24
C LEU A 16 -14.66 12.31 -3.55
N ARG A 17 -15.77 11.82 -4.11
CA ARG A 17 -16.41 12.43 -5.29
C ARG A 17 -16.95 13.83 -4.98
N GLU A 18 -17.68 13.97 -3.87
CA GLU A 18 -18.24 15.25 -3.43
C GLU A 18 -17.15 16.28 -3.10
N ALA A 19 -16.03 15.82 -2.52
CA ALA A 19 -14.87 16.66 -2.25
C ALA A 19 -13.99 16.91 -3.49
N GLU A 20 -14.34 16.37 -4.67
CA GLU A 20 -13.53 16.39 -5.90
C GLU A 20 -12.05 16.05 -5.64
N THR A 21 -11.81 15.08 -4.76
CA THR A 21 -10.48 14.74 -4.27
C THR A 21 -10.14 13.29 -4.57
N GLU A 22 -8.93 13.06 -5.09
CA GLU A 22 -8.42 11.71 -5.31
C GLU A 22 -7.99 11.02 -4.01
N ARG A 23 -7.74 9.70 -4.06
CA ARG A 23 -7.21 8.93 -2.93
C ARG A 23 -5.72 9.23 -2.66
N SER A 24 -5.42 10.46 -2.24
CA SER A 24 -4.05 10.93 -2.00
C SER A 24 -3.36 10.15 -0.88
N LEU A 25 -4.06 9.84 0.21
CA LEU A 25 -3.46 9.19 1.37
C LEU A 25 -2.98 7.76 1.07
N ILE A 26 -3.80 6.95 0.40
CA ILE A 26 -3.42 5.57 0.06
C ILE A 26 -2.22 5.55 -0.90
N ASN A 27 -2.20 6.48 -1.85
CA ASN A 27 -1.10 6.65 -2.79
C ASN A 27 0.20 7.12 -2.12
N ILE A 28 0.11 7.98 -1.11
CA ILE A 28 1.27 8.42 -0.32
C ILE A 28 1.79 7.26 0.54
N THR A 29 0.90 6.52 1.19
CA THR A 29 1.26 5.36 2.01
C THR A 29 1.98 4.30 1.17
N HIS A 30 1.38 3.85 0.07
CA HIS A 30 2.01 2.86 -0.80
C HIS A 30 3.34 3.34 -1.40
N ARG A 31 3.46 4.63 -1.73
CA ARG A 31 4.76 5.20 -2.15
C ARG A 31 5.83 5.09 -1.07
N ARG A 32 5.48 5.26 0.21
CA ARG A 32 6.42 5.11 1.33
C ARG A 32 6.78 3.65 1.56
N GLU A 33 5.78 2.77 1.52
CA GLU A 33 5.96 1.32 1.65
C GLU A 33 6.88 0.78 0.54
N LEU A 34 6.65 1.17 -0.71
CA LEU A 34 7.48 0.75 -1.85
C LEU A 34 8.93 1.23 -1.70
N LYS A 35 9.14 2.48 -1.24
CA LYS A 35 10.49 2.99 -0.96
C LYS A 35 11.19 2.20 0.14
N PHE A 36 10.47 1.83 1.21
CA PHE A 36 11.01 1.03 2.31
C PHE A 36 11.42 -0.36 1.83
N VAL A 37 10.51 -1.07 1.15
CA VAL A 37 10.76 -2.42 0.62
C VAL A 37 11.93 -2.39 -0.35
N GLY A 38 11.96 -1.45 -1.29
CA GLY A 38 13.05 -1.34 -2.23
C GLY A 38 14.39 -0.95 -1.60
N ASN A 39 14.41 -0.22 -0.48
CA ASN A 39 15.65 0.05 0.24
C ASN A 39 16.21 -1.23 0.87
N GLY A 40 15.39 -2.00 1.59
CA GLY A 40 15.91 -3.23 2.20
C GLY A 40 16.21 -4.33 1.18
N MET A 41 15.48 -4.41 0.06
CA MET A 41 15.84 -5.32 -1.05
C MET A 41 17.24 -5.04 -1.62
N ARG A 42 17.73 -3.79 -1.54
CA ARG A 42 19.08 -3.43 -2.03
C ARG A 42 20.19 -3.66 -1.00
N ARG A 43 19.89 -3.59 0.30
CA ARG A 43 20.91 -3.64 1.36
C ARG A 43 20.99 -5.00 2.05
N GLU A 44 19.86 -5.58 2.40
CA GLU A 44 19.76 -6.74 3.31
C GLU A 44 19.13 -7.97 2.65
N GLY A 45 18.55 -7.79 1.45
CA GLY A 45 17.90 -8.86 0.69
C GLY A 45 16.50 -9.20 1.22
N LEU A 46 15.75 -9.99 0.45
CA LEU A 46 14.37 -10.38 0.80
C LEU A 46 14.33 -11.33 2.02
N GLU A 47 15.37 -12.14 2.19
CA GLU A 47 15.50 -13.11 3.27
C GLU A 47 15.50 -12.45 4.66
N TYR A 48 16.14 -11.28 4.80
CA TYR A 48 16.13 -10.49 6.04
C TYR A 48 14.69 -10.12 6.44
N PHE A 49 13.91 -9.61 5.49
CA PHE A 49 12.55 -9.14 5.72
C PHE A 49 11.55 -10.26 6.07
N ILE A 50 11.73 -11.43 5.46
CA ILE A 50 10.93 -12.63 5.75
C ILE A 50 11.28 -13.15 7.15
N THR A 51 12.57 -13.26 7.47
CA THR A 51 13.06 -13.76 8.77
C THR A 51 12.68 -12.84 9.92
N THR A 52 12.69 -11.52 9.71
CA THR A 52 12.28 -10.53 10.74
C THR A 52 10.76 -10.30 10.79
N ARG A 53 9.96 -10.94 9.94
CA ARG A 53 8.51 -10.73 9.83
C ARG A 53 8.11 -9.26 9.60
N MET A 54 9.03 -8.41 9.14
CA MET A 54 8.74 -7.00 8.87
C MET A 54 7.69 -6.81 7.77
N LEU A 55 7.50 -7.83 6.92
CA LEU A 55 6.47 -7.87 5.90
C LEU A 55 5.15 -8.48 6.37
N GLU A 56 5.14 -9.22 7.48
CA GLU A 56 3.92 -9.81 8.03
C GLU A 56 3.06 -8.71 8.67
N GLY A 57 1.87 -8.46 8.11
CA GLY A 57 0.93 -7.52 8.71
C GLY A 57 0.35 -8.07 10.01
N LYS A 58 0.33 -7.26 11.08
CA LYS A 58 -0.46 -7.59 12.28
C LYS A 58 -1.95 -7.43 11.99
N ARG A 59 -2.70 -8.52 11.93
CA ARG A 59 -4.17 -8.50 11.96
C ARG A 59 -4.73 -9.36 13.10
N CYS A 60 -5.95 -9.02 13.52
CA CYS A 60 -6.68 -9.75 14.55
C CYS A 60 -6.83 -11.23 14.16
N ARG A 61 -6.80 -12.13 15.16
CA ARG A 61 -6.99 -13.57 14.97
C ARG A 61 -8.27 -13.83 14.15
N GLY A 62 -8.20 -14.74 13.19
CA GLY A 62 -9.35 -15.19 12.38
C GLY A 62 -9.56 -14.45 11.05
N ARG A 63 -8.71 -13.48 10.68
CA ARG A 63 -8.66 -12.91 9.31
C ARG A 63 -7.41 -13.37 8.59
N GLN A 64 -7.51 -13.57 7.26
CA GLN A 64 -6.35 -13.84 6.43
C GLN A 64 -5.30 -12.74 6.64
N THR A 65 -4.08 -13.16 6.91
CA THR A 65 -2.93 -12.28 7.06
C THR A 65 -2.72 -11.55 5.75
N TYR A 66 -2.59 -10.23 5.80
CA TYR A 66 -2.29 -9.41 4.63
C TYR A 66 -0.93 -8.80 4.87
N THR A 67 0.03 -9.19 4.05
CA THR A 67 1.40 -8.73 4.15
C THR A 67 1.54 -7.36 3.51
N LEU A 68 2.60 -6.64 3.88
CA LEU A 68 2.98 -5.40 3.21
C LEU A 68 3.18 -5.62 1.70
N LEU A 69 3.73 -6.79 1.33
CA LEU A 69 3.89 -7.16 -0.08
C LEU A 69 2.55 -7.37 -0.78
N ASP A 70 1.56 -8.01 -0.12
CA ASP A 70 0.22 -8.18 -0.70
C ASP A 70 -0.46 -6.82 -0.98
N GLY A 71 -0.18 -5.83 -0.14
CA GLY A 71 -0.52 -4.42 -0.34
C GLY A 71 0.05 -3.87 -1.65
N LEU A 72 1.36 -4.04 -1.81
CA LEU A 72 2.10 -3.51 -2.94
C LEU A 72 1.83 -4.26 -4.25
N THR A 73 1.67 -5.58 -4.23
CA THR A 73 1.30 -6.38 -5.42
C THR A 73 -0.08 -5.99 -5.93
N SER A 74 -1.05 -5.85 -5.01
CA SER A 74 -2.40 -5.39 -5.37
C SER A 74 -2.39 -3.98 -5.94
N TRP A 75 -1.53 -3.09 -5.44
CA TRP A 75 -1.46 -1.71 -5.91
C TRP A 75 -0.71 -1.58 -7.24
N VAL A 76 0.43 -2.26 -7.40
CA VAL A 76 1.23 -2.28 -8.63
C VAL A 76 0.57 -3.15 -9.72
N GLN A 77 -0.45 -3.94 -9.36
CA GLN A 77 -1.15 -4.90 -10.22
C GLN A 77 -0.18 -5.93 -10.82
N THR A 78 0.67 -6.49 -9.97
CA THR A 78 1.60 -7.56 -10.36
C THR A 78 1.54 -8.71 -9.38
N ASP A 79 1.61 -9.93 -9.91
CA ASP A 79 1.70 -11.15 -9.10
C ASP A 79 3.15 -11.51 -8.75
N ARG A 80 4.14 -10.82 -9.34
CA ARG A 80 5.57 -11.16 -9.20
C ARG A 80 6.30 -10.13 -8.34
N VAL A 81 6.97 -10.61 -7.30
CA VAL A 81 7.81 -9.77 -6.42
C VAL A 81 8.99 -9.11 -7.17
N THR A 82 9.45 -9.71 -8.27
CA THR A 82 10.47 -9.11 -9.16
C THR A 82 10.02 -7.78 -9.75
N ASP A 83 8.73 -7.64 -9.98
CA ASP A 83 8.15 -6.46 -10.64
C ASP A 83 8.01 -5.30 -9.64
N ILE A 84 7.94 -5.61 -8.34
CA ILE A 84 8.03 -4.62 -7.26
C ILE A 84 9.44 -4.01 -7.22
N SER A 85 10.47 -4.84 -7.45
CA SER A 85 11.86 -4.38 -7.51
C SER A 85 12.10 -3.43 -8.69
N SER A 86 11.53 -3.74 -9.86
CA SER A 86 11.60 -2.86 -11.04
C SER A 86 10.74 -1.60 -10.88
N ALA A 87 9.54 -1.69 -10.30
CA ALA A 87 8.70 -0.54 -9.97
C ALA A 87 9.40 0.44 -9.02
N THR A 88 10.12 -0.08 -8.03
CA THR A 88 10.93 0.74 -7.12
C THR A 88 12.07 1.46 -7.86
N ARG A 89 12.70 0.80 -8.84
CA ARG A 89 13.81 1.36 -9.62
C ARG A 89 13.33 2.44 -10.58
N ASN A 90 12.22 2.19 -11.26
CA ASN A 90 11.69 3.07 -12.31
C ASN A 90 10.78 4.18 -11.74
N ARG A 91 10.48 4.15 -10.43
CA ARG A 91 9.52 5.07 -9.77
C ARG A 91 8.18 5.13 -10.52
N ILE A 92 7.77 4.02 -11.12
CA ILE A 92 6.51 3.93 -11.85
C ILE A 92 5.43 3.68 -10.80
N PHE A 93 4.68 4.73 -10.47
CA PHE A 93 3.57 4.71 -9.52
C PHE A 93 2.27 4.71 -10.34
N ARG A 94 1.80 3.54 -10.80
CA ARG A 94 0.49 3.47 -11.46
C ARG A 94 -0.59 3.42 -10.37
N GLY A 95 -1.18 4.57 -10.09
CA GLY A 95 -2.26 4.75 -9.13
C GLY A 95 -3.04 6.03 -9.41
N GLU A 96 -3.15 6.36 -10.70
CA GLU A 96 -4.07 7.36 -11.27
C GLU A 96 -5.22 6.59 -11.94
#